data_AF-A0A2V2PMX3-F1
#
_entry.id   AF-A0A2V2PMX3-F1
#
_cell.length_a   1.000
_cell.length_b   1.000
_cell.length_c   1.000
_cell.angle_alpha   90.00
_cell.angle_beta   90.00
_cell.angle_gamma   90.00
#
_symmetry.space_group_name_H-M   'P 1'
#
loop_
_entity.id
_entity.type
_entity.pdbx_description
1 polymer ?
#
loop_
_entity_poly.entity_id
_entity_poly.type
_entity_poly.pdbx_seq_one_letter_code
_entity_poly.pdbx_strand_id
1 'polypeptide(L)' 'MFFDYNLYNLSVQDPAGFSGDLSTYLSWASKGAANDSLKSARDRADLALAAENRGDHREAIRLWRIILGNDFPMYG' A
#
# COMPACT_ATOMS: atom_id res chain seq x y z
N MET A 1 2.04 -8.48 -2.72
CA MET A 1 2.99 -8.15 -3.81
C MET A 1 3.15 -6.65 -4.05
N PHE A 2 2.10 -5.85 -4.26
CA PHE A 2 2.25 -4.41 -4.55
C PHE A 2 2.90 -3.59 -3.41
N PHE A 3 2.35 -3.65 -2.19
CA PHE A 3 2.87 -2.87 -1.06
C PHE A 3 4.30 -3.25 -0.67
N ASP A 4 4.64 -4.52 -0.81
CA ASP A 4 5.98 -5.05 -0.53
C ASP A 4 7.02 -4.59 -1.56
N TYR A 5 6.70 -4.66 -2.85
CA TYR A 5 7.61 -4.18 -3.89
C TYR A 5 7.91 -2.69 -3.73
N ASN A 6 6.88 -1.86 -3.55
CA ASN A 6 7.05 -0.41 -3.47
C ASN A 6 7.79 0.04 -2.20
N LEU A 7 7.74 -0.73 -1.11
CA LEU A 7 8.48 -0.46 0.13
C LEU A 7 9.99 -0.33 -0.11
N TYR A 8 10.51 -1.03 -1.11
CA TYR A 8 11.93 -1.05 -1.45
C TYR A 8 12.25 -0.32 -2.76
N ASN A 9 11.25 0.15 -3.50
CA ASN A 9 11.39 0.71 -4.85
C ASN A 9 10.67 2.07 -5.00
N LEU A 10 10.90 2.99 -4.06
CA LEU A 10 10.34 4.35 -4.14
C LEU A 10 11.05 5.25 -5.16
N SER A 11 12.30 4.95 -5.53
CA SER A 11 13.00 5.67 -6.60
C SER A 11 12.58 5.10 -7.94
N VAL A 12 12.04 5.95 -8.80
CA VAL A 12 11.48 5.55 -10.09
C VAL A 12 12.00 6.50 -11.14
N GLN A 13 12.72 5.97 -12.11
CA GLN A 13 13.17 6.75 -13.27
C GLN A 13 11.97 7.10 -14.16
N ASP A 14 11.96 8.31 -14.71
CA ASP A 14 11.02 8.76 -15.71
C ASP A 14 10.96 7.75 -16.87
N PRO A 15 9.83 7.07 -17.11
CA PRO A 15 9.71 6.08 -18.17
C PRO A 15 9.92 6.65 -19.57
N ALA A 16 9.68 7.96 -19.75
CA ALA A 16 9.92 8.64 -21.02
C ALA A 16 11.39 9.05 -21.20
N GLY A 17 12.20 8.98 -20.14
CA GLY A 17 13.65 9.22 -20.17
C GLY A 17 14.07 10.69 -20.23
N PHE A 18 13.15 11.63 -20.02
CA PHE A 18 13.45 13.06 -20.15
C PHE A 18 13.90 13.70 -18.83
N SER A 19 13.33 13.26 -17.71
CA SER A 19 13.36 14.03 -16.46
C SER A 19 14.17 13.37 -15.31
N GLY A 20 14.67 12.13 -15.49
CA GLY A 20 15.41 11.41 -14.45
C GLY A 20 14.51 10.82 -13.35
N ASP A 21 14.99 10.75 -12.11
CA ASP A 21 14.24 10.15 -10.98
C ASP A 21 13.05 11.03 -10.54
N LEU A 22 11.84 10.49 -10.66
CA LEU A 22 10.58 11.12 -10.30
C LEU A 22 10.41 11.30 -8.78
N SER A 23 11.18 10.58 -7.96
CA SER A 23 11.10 10.66 -6.49
C SER A 23 11.96 11.78 -5.88
N THR A 24 12.64 12.57 -6.71
CA THR A 24 13.61 13.60 -6.30
C THR A 24 12.98 14.74 -5.49
N TYR A 25 11.69 15.01 -5.67
CA TYR A 25 10.96 16.01 -4.89
C TYR A 25 10.65 15.56 -3.46
N LEU A 26 10.74 14.27 -3.15
CA LEU A 26 10.46 13.76 -1.81
C LEU A 26 11.65 13.99 -0.87
N SER A 27 11.38 14.69 0.24
CA SER A 27 12.33 14.76 1.34
C SER A 27 12.57 13.38 1.96
N TRP A 28 13.68 13.21 2.68
CA TRP A 28 13.96 11.98 3.45
C TRP A 28 12.82 11.61 4.40
N ALA A 29 12.24 12.60 5.08
CA ALA A 29 11.11 12.39 5.97
C ALA A 29 9.86 11.91 5.20
N SER A 30 9.59 12.50 4.03
CA SER A 30 8.48 12.09 3.17
C SER A 30 8.67 10.67 2.64
N LYS A 31 9.89 10.28 2.28
CA LYS A 31 10.23 8.90 1.88
C LYS A 31 9.99 7.91 3.03
N GLY A 32 10.40 8.28 4.25
CA GLY A 32 10.13 7.49 5.46
C GLY A 32 8.63 7.29 5.69
N ALA A 33 7.84 8.37 5.67
CA ALA A 33 6.39 8.30 5.87
C ALA A 33 5.67 7.46 4.79
N ALA A 34 6.13 7.54 3.53
CA ALA A 34 5.62 6.70 2.45
C ALA A 34 5.91 5.21 2.70
N ASN A 35 7.14 4.87 3.10
CA ASN A 35 7.52 3.51 3.43
C ASN A 35 6.74 2.95 4.63
N ASP A 36 6.57 3.74 5.69
CA ASP A 36 5.77 3.33 6.85
C ASP A 36 4.31 3.05 6.44
N SER A 37 3.74 3.88 5.58
CA SER A 37 2.39 3.69 5.04
C SER A 37 2.29 2.42 4.18
N LEU A 38 3.28 2.15 3.33
CA LEU A 38 3.35 0.93 2.51
C LEU A 38 3.48 -0.33 3.37
N LYS A 39 4.34 -0.31 4.39
CA LYS A 39 4.48 -1.42 5.35
C LYS A 39 3.17 -1.68 6.09
N SER A 40 2.57 -0.62 6.62
CA SER A 40 1.28 -0.64 7.32
C SER A 40 0.16 -1.22 6.45
N ALA A 41 0.14 -0.89 5.15
CA ALA A 41 -0.81 -1.44 4.19
C ALA A 41 -0.53 -2.91 3.84
N ARG A 42 0.74 -3.30 3.69
CA ARG A 42 1.16 -4.70 3.52
C ARG A 42 0.67 -5.57 4.67
N ASP A 43 0.96 -5.17 5.91
CA ASP A 43 0.62 -5.96 7.10
C ASP A 43 -0.90 -6.18 7.19
N ARG A 44 -1.70 -5.16 6.86
CA ARG A 44 -3.17 -5.27 6.81
C ARG A 44 -3.66 -6.13 5.65
N ALA A 45 -3.01 -6.07 4.49
CA ALA A 45 -3.35 -6.91 3.36
C ALA A 45 -3.12 -8.40 3.69
N ASP A 46 -2.01 -8.73 4.37
CA ASP A 46 -1.72 -10.09 4.82
C ASP A 46 -2.79 -10.58 5.82
N LEU A 47 -3.21 -9.74 6.76
CA LEU A 47 -4.32 -10.04 7.68
C LEU A 47 -5.66 -10.21 6.96
N ALA A 48 -5.93 -9.40 5.92
CA ALA A 48 -7.17 -9.47 5.15
C ALA A 48 -7.25 -10.78 4.35
N LEU A 49 -6.14 -11.20 3.73
CA LEU A 49 -6.03 -12.48 3.06
C LEU A 49 -6.18 -13.66 4.03
N ALA A 50 -5.57 -13.56 5.21
CA ALA A 50 -5.75 -14.56 6.26
C ALA A 50 -7.20 -14.63 6.77
N ALA A 51 -7.93 -13.50 6.77
CA ALA A 51 -9.36 -13.44 7.11
C ALA A 51 -10.25 -14.07 6.05
N GLU A 52 -9.94 -13.81 4.79
CA GLU A 52 -10.65 -14.44 3.68
C GLU A 52 -10.44 -15.97 3.67
N ASN A 53 -9.19 -16.42 3.85
CA ASN A 53 -8.85 -17.84 3.86
C ASN A 53 -9.53 -18.65 4.98
N ARG A 54 -9.92 -17.99 6.08
CA ARG A 54 -10.66 -18.61 7.20
C ARG A 54 -12.18 -18.41 7.11
N GLY A 55 -12.68 -17.82 6.02
CA GLY A 55 -14.11 -17.56 5.79
C GLY A 55 -14.66 -16.33 6.54
N ASP A 56 -13.79 -15.51 7.13
CA ASP A 56 -14.16 -14.29 7.86
C ASP A 56 -14.19 -13.08 6.92
N HIS A 57 -15.13 -13.12 5.98
CA HIS A 57 -15.28 -12.11 4.93
C HIS A 57 -15.55 -10.71 5.49
N ARG A 58 -16.26 -10.62 6.62
CA ARG A 58 -16.52 -9.34 7.28
C ARG A 58 -15.22 -8.66 7.72
N GLU A 59 -14.31 -9.43 8.33
CA GLU A 59 -13.02 -8.90 8.75
C GLU A 59 -12.11 -8.60 7.56
N ALA A 60 -12.13 -9.43 6.52
CA ALA A 60 -11.39 -9.17 5.29
C ALA A 60 -11.80 -7.83 4.66
N ILE A 61 -13.11 -7.59 4.50
CA ILE A 61 -13.64 -6.32 3.96
C ILE A 61 -13.29 -5.14 4.87
N ARG A 62 -13.40 -5.30 6.20
CA ARG A 62 -13.03 -4.25 7.15
C ARG A 62 -11.56 -3.83 7.02
N LEU A 63 -10.65 -4.80 6.88
CA LEU A 63 -9.22 -4.56 6.73
C LEU A 63 -8.90 -3.86 5.42
N TRP A 64 -9.55 -4.27 4.31
CA TRP A 64 -9.42 -3.57 3.03
C TRP A 64 -9.93 -2.14 3.07
N ARG A 65 -11.04 -1.89 3.77
CA ARG A 65 -11.59 -0.53 3.95
C ARG A 65 -10.64 0.40 4.72
N ILE A 66 -9.81 -0.13 5.63
CA ILE A 66 -8.76 0.67 6.28
C ILE A 66 -7.65 1.07 5.29
N ILE A 67 -7.31 0.18 4.34
CA ILE A 67 -6.25 0.43 3.35
C ILE A 67 -6.74 1.38 2.25
N LEU A 68 -7.93 1.13 1.71
CA LEU A 68 -8.45 1.76 0.49
C LEU A 68 -9.40 2.94 0.79
N GLY A 69 -9.79 3.12 2.05
CA GLY A 69 -10.68 4.19 2.48
C GLY A 69 -12.16 3.87 2.28
N ASN A 70 -12.99 4.89 2.47
CA ASN A 70 -14.46 4.75 2.57
C ASN A 70 -15.16 4.38 1.26
N ASP A 71 -14.50 4.57 0.12
CA ASP A 71 -15.01 4.18 -1.19
C ASP A 71 -14.98 2.66 -1.39
N PHE A 72 -14.15 1.94 -0.63
CA PHE A 72 -14.16 0.48 -0.62
C PHE A 72 -15.42 -0.04 0.08
N PRO A 73 -16.13 -1.05 -0.44
CA PRO A 73 -17.41 -1.51 0.12
C PRO A 73 -17.39 -1.82 1.62
N MET A 74 -18.56 -1.69 2.27
CA MET A 74 -18.80 -2.25 3.61
C MET A 74 -19.41 -3.65 3.47
N TYR A 75 -19.17 -4.50 4.47
CA TYR A 75 -19.89 -5.76 4.60
C TYR A 75 -21.38 -5.47 4.86
N GLY A 76 -22.26 -6.18 4.16
CA GLY A 76 -23.72 -6.01 4.19
C GLY A 76 -24.45 -7.32 4.39
#